data_AF-A0A2M7V4A1-F1
#
_entry.id   AF-A0A2M7V4A1-F1
#
_cell.length_a   1.000
_cell.length_b   1.000
_cell.length_c   1.000
_cell.angle_alpha   90.00
_cell.angle_beta   90.00
_cell.angle_gamma   90.00
#
_symmetry.space_group_name_H-M   'P 1'
#
loop_
_entity.id
_entity.type
_entity.pdbx_description
1 polymer ?
#
loop_
_entity_poly.entity_id
_entity_poly.type
_entity_poly.pdbx_seq_one_letter_code
_entity_poly.pdbx_strand_id
1 'polypeptide(L)' 'MTTLTVQGMHCDACKKLIMMELEDAGLGDSVVDITLKPENIGELQLAETVTSNDEEKIISIINTMETYSIV' A
#
# COMPACT_ATOMS: atom_id res chain seq x y z
N MET A 1 -14.36 -4.54 -3.42
CA MET A 1 -12.94 -4.25 -3.72
C MET A 1 -12.64 -2.81 -3.31
N THR A 2 -11.67 -2.62 -2.42
CA THR A 2 -11.25 -1.32 -1.90
C THR A 2 -9.88 -0.97 -2.48
N THR A 3 -9.65 0.30 -2.81
CA THR A 3 -8.37 0.77 -3.35
C THR A 3 -7.85 1.92 -2.50
N LEU A 4 -6.56 1.88 -2.17
CA LEU A 4 -5.87 2.97 -1.47
C LEU A 4 -4.92 3.69 -2.42
N THR A 5 -4.88 5.01 -2.33
CA THR A 5 -3.98 5.85 -3.15
C THR A 5 -2.77 6.23 -2.33
N VAL A 6 -1.58 5.88 -2.80
CA VAL A 6 -0.30 6.14 -2.15
C VAL A 6 0.50 7.15 -2.97
N GLN A 7 0.87 8.27 -2.37
CA GLN A 7 1.78 9.25 -2.96
C GLN A 7 3.24 8.87 -2.67
N GLY A 8 4.16 9.30 -3.55
CA GLY A 8 5.60 9.04 -3.46
C GLY A 8 6.07 7.77 -4.19
N MET A 9 5.14 6.97 -4.71
CA MET A 9 5.43 5.73 -5.44
C MET A 9 5.68 6.01 -6.92
N HIS A 10 6.93 5.88 -7.37
CA HIS A 10 7.32 6.25 -8.74
C HIS A 10 8.03 5.13 -9.52
N CYS A 11 8.30 3.98 -8.89
CA CYS A 11 8.96 2.85 -9.54
C CYS A 11 8.60 1.51 -8.87
N ASP A 12 8.97 0.39 -9.51
CA ASP A 12 8.74 -0.95 -8.95
C ASP A 12 9.53 -1.21 -7.66
N ALA A 13 10.63 -0.48 -7.40
CA ALA A 13 11.32 -0.57 -6.12
C ALA A 13 10.45 -0.04 -4.97
N CYS A 14 9.69 1.04 -5.20
CA CYS A 14 8.72 1.55 -4.23
C CYS A 14 7.65 0.50 -3.91
N LYS A 15 7.14 -0.22 -4.93
CA LYS A 15 6.18 -1.32 -4.72
C LYS A 15 6.76 -2.40 -3.81
N LYS A 16 7.99 -2.83 -4.09
CA LYS A 16 8.66 -3.88 -3.30
C LYS A 16 8.87 -3.45 -1.85
N LEU A 17 9.21 -2.19 -1.61
CA LEU A 17 9.36 -1.67 -0.25
C LEU A 17 8.03 -1.73 0.51
N ILE A 18 6.94 -1.24 -0.10
CA ILE A 18 5.63 -1.27 0.56
C ILE A 18 5.17 -2.72 0.79
N MET A 19 5.30 -3.59 -0.20
CA MET A 19 4.96 -5.01 -0.04
C MET A 19 5.78 -5.66 1.09
N MET A 20 7.07 -5.37 1.19
CA MET A 20 7.94 -5.92 2.24
C MET A 20 7.51 -5.48 3.65
N GLU A 21 7.20 -4.20 3.85
CA GLU A 21 6.71 -3.70 5.14
C GLU A 21 5.34 -4.31 5.51
N LEU A 22 4.46 -4.47 4.52
CA LEU A 22 3.17 -5.12 4.72
C LEU A 22 3.33 -6.60 5.02
N GLU A 23 4.23 -7.31 4.35
CA GLU A 23 4.56 -8.71 4.62
C GLU A 23 5.11 -8.89 6.04
N ASP A 24 6.03 -8.03 6.49
CA ASP A 24 6.58 -8.07 7.84
C ASP A 24 5.49 -7.84 8.91
N ALA A 25 4.49 -7.00 8.60
CA ALA A 25 3.31 -6.78 9.43
C ALA A 25 2.25 -7.90 9.34
N GLY A 26 2.45 -8.93 8.51
CA GLY A 26 1.50 -10.03 8.31
C GLY A 26 0.30 -9.65 7.42
N LEU A 27 0.42 -8.59 6.62
CA LEU A 27 -0.59 -8.03 5.72
C LEU A 27 -0.25 -8.26 4.24
N GLY A 28 0.73 -9.12 3.92
CA GLY A 28 1.13 -9.40 2.53
C GLY A 28 -0.03 -9.87 1.65
N ASP A 29 -0.92 -10.73 2.17
CA ASP A 29 -2.11 -11.21 1.46
C ASP A 29 -3.25 -10.18 1.37
N SER A 30 -3.09 -9.03 2.03
CA SER A 30 -4.10 -7.95 2.02
C SER A 30 -4.04 -7.10 0.74
N VAL A 31 -2.96 -7.18 -0.03
CA VAL A 31 -2.79 -6.43 -1.28
C VAL A 31 -2.79 -7.41 -2.45
N VAL A 32 -3.74 -7.23 -3.37
CA VAL A 32 -3.92 -8.07 -4.56
C VAL A 32 -3.07 -7.55 -5.72
N ASP A 33 -3.02 -6.23 -5.89
CA ASP A 33 -2.29 -5.60 -6.99
C ASP A 33 -1.78 -4.21 -6.58
N ILE A 34 -0.67 -3.78 -7.20
CA ILE A 34 -0.15 -2.42 -7.07
C ILE A 34 0.12 -1.84 -8.46
N THR A 35 -0.68 -0.84 -8.83
CA THR A 35 -0.56 -0.14 -10.10
C THR A 35 0.14 1.20 -9.92
N LEU A 36 1.16 1.49 -10.74
CA LEU A 36 1.78 2.83 -10.79
C LEU A 36 1.00 3.73 -11.71
N LYS A 37 0.65 4.90 -11.19
CA LYS A 37 0.07 6.00 -11.94
C LYS A 37 1.13 7.09 -12.19
N PRO A 38 0.87 7.98 -13.16
CA PRO A 38 1.65 9.21 -13.31
C PRO A 38 1.72 10.01 -12.01
N GLU A 39 2.63 10.98 -11.95
CA GLU A 39 2.75 11.92 -10.82
C GLU A 39 3.19 11.30 -9.48
N ASN A 40 3.93 10.20 -9.53
CA ASN A 40 4.44 9.48 -8.35
C ASN A 40 3.32 8.97 -7.45
N ILE A 41 2.27 8.41 -8.06
CA ILE A 41 1.11 7.85 -7.36
C ILE A 41 1.10 6.33 -7.59
N GLY A 42 0.83 5.57 -6.54
CA GLY A 42 0.55 4.14 -6.58
C GLY A 42 -0.87 3.88 -6.12
N GLU A 43 -1.58 2.97 -6.79
CA GLU A 43 -2.86 2.44 -6.32
C GLU A 43 -2.66 1.03 -5.80
N LEU A 44 -2.98 0.83 -4.53
CA LEU A 44 -2.99 -0.48 -3.90
C LEU A 44 -4.41 -1.02 -3.96
N GLN A 45 -4.59 -2.15 -4.63
CA GLN A 45 -5.85 -2.87 -4.64
C GLN A 45 -5.87 -3.86 -3.48
N LEU A 46 -6.80 -3.66 -2.54
CA LEU A 46 -6.92 -4.51 -1.36
C LEU A 46 -7.77 -5.74 -1.64
N ALA A 47 -7.43 -6.85 -0.99
CA ALA A 47 -8.20 -8.09 -1.05
C ALA A 47 -9.57 -7.91 -0.42
N GLU A 48 -10.57 -8.65 -0.89
CA GLU A 48 -11.94 -8.56 -0.34
C GLU A 48 -12.04 -9.08 1.11
N THR A 49 -11.03 -9.82 1.57
CA THR A 49 -10.89 -10.32 2.93
C THR A 49 -10.35 -9.29 3.91
N VAL A 50 -9.89 -8.13 3.42
CA VAL A 50 -9.34 -7.06 4.26
C VAL A 50 -10.44 -6.43 5.11
N THR A 51 -10.23 -6.39 6.41
CA THR A 51 -11.15 -5.72 7.34
C THR A 51 -10.76 -4.25 7.50
N SER A 52 -11.68 -3.43 8.03
CA SER A 52 -11.37 -2.01 8.32
C SER A 52 -10.16 -1.84 9.24
N ASN A 53 -9.96 -2.76 10.19
CA ASN A 53 -8.79 -2.74 11.08
C ASN A 53 -7.48 -3.07 10.35
N ASP A 54 -7.53 -3.92 9.32
CA ASP A 54 -6.36 -4.22 8.49
C ASP A 54 -6.06 -3.05 7.55
N GLU A 55 -7.10 -2.44 6.98
CA GLU A 55 -6.98 -1.20 6.20
C GLU A 55 -6.32 -0.07 7.00
N GLU A 56 -6.76 0.17 8.23
CA GLU A 56 -6.17 1.17 9.13
C GLU A 56 -4.68 0.88 9.43
N LYS A 57 -4.32 -0.40 9.60
CA LYS A 57 -2.92 -0.79 9.77
C LYS A 57 -2.09 -0.53 8.51
N ILE A 58 -2.62 -0.89 7.34
CA ILE A 58 -1.96 -0.63 6.04
C ILE A 58 -1.71 0.87 5.88
N ILE A 59 -2.71 1.70 6.15
CA ILE A 59 -2.60 3.16 6.13
C ILE A 59 -1.52 3.64 7.11
N SER A 60 -1.54 3.14 8.35
CA SER A 60 -0.56 3.52 9.36
C SER A 60 0.86 3.15 8.96
N ILE A 61 1.09 1.94 8.43
CA ILE A 61 2.43 1.46 8.02
C ILE A 61 2.95 2.33 6.88
N ILE A 62 2.14 2.54 5.84
CA ILE A 62 2.56 3.32 4.67
C ILE A 62 2.83 4.78 5.04
N ASN A 63 2.01 5.38 5.91
CA ASN A 63 2.24 6.74 6.42
C ASN A 63 3.44 6.86 7.36
N THR A 64 3.91 5.78 7.98
CA THR A 64 5.15 5.79 8.78
C THR A 64 6.41 5.74 7.93
N MET A 65 6.30 5.32 6.66
CA MET A 65 7.42 5.37 5.74
C MET A 65 7.62 6.83 5.28
N GLU A 66 8.76 7.45 5.62
CA GLU A 66 9.00 8.90 5.41
C GLU A 66 8.78 9.42 3.96
N THR A 67 8.76 8.52 2.97
CA THR A 67 8.61 8.86 1.54
C THR A 67 7.18 8.68 1.01
N TYR A 68 6.29 8.03 1.76
CA TYR A 68 4.96 7.65 1.26
C TYR A 68 3.84 8.21 2.13
N SER A 69 2.71 8.50 1.51
CA SER A 69 1.51 8.91 2.23
C SER A 69 0.25 8.39 1.54
N ILE A 70 -0.76 8.00 2.32
CA ILE A 70 -2.09 7.65 1.82
C ILE A 70 -2.99 8.88 1.91
N VAL A 71 -3.71 9.15 0.82
CA VAL A 71 -4.66 10.27 0.67
C VAL A 71 -6.08 9.80 0.40
#